data_AF-A0A956PW58-F1
#
_entry.id   AF-A0A956PW58-F1
#
_cell.length_a   1.000
_cell.length_b   1.000
_cell.length_c   1.000
_cell.angle_alpha   90.00
_cell.angle_beta   90.00
_cell.angle_gamma   90.00
#
_symmetry.space_group_name_H-M   'P 1'
#
loop_
_entity.id
_entity.type
_entity.pdbx_description
1 polymer ?
#
loop_
_entity_poly.entity_id
_entity_poly.type
_entity_poly.pdbx_seq_one_letter_code
_entity_poly.pdbx_strand_id
1 'polypeptide(L)'
;MTLANQLTAARIFLSPIFVLAFMQEGFWARVAALAIVVMSELTDGFDGHIARSRGEVTDFGKLLDPLADSISRITVFIAFMSVGLIPWWMVLIFVYRDSAVSTLRTVCASKG
;
A
#
# COMPACT_ATOMS: atom_id res chain seq x y z
N MET A 1 20.08 -6.24 -0.16
CA MET A 1 18.70 -5.72 -0.11
C MET A 1 18.79 -4.25 0.22
N THR A 2 18.24 -3.38 -0.61
CA THR A 2 18.27 -1.92 -0.39
C THR A 2 17.30 -1.55 0.73
N LEU A 3 17.53 -0.42 1.41
CA LEU A 3 16.66 0.09 2.48
C LEU A 3 15.22 0.29 1.98
N ALA A 4 15.05 0.72 0.73
CA ALA A 4 13.75 0.87 0.08
C ALA A 4 12.99 -0.47 0.02
N ASN A 5 13.62 -1.55 -0.45
CA ASN A 5 12.96 -2.85 -0.52
C ASN A 5 12.56 -3.40 0.87
N GLN A 6 13.29 -3.05 1.93
CA GLN A 6 12.92 -3.42 3.30
C GLN A 6 11.69 -2.64 3.78
N LEU A 7 11.56 -1.35 3.43
CA LEU A 7 10.35 -0.55 3.71
C LEU A 7 9.14 -1.07 2.93
N THR A 8 9.30 -1.37 1.64
CA THR A 8 8.24 -1.94 0.79
C THR A 8 7.75 -3.30 1.35
N ALA A 9 8.68 -4.17 1.76
CA ALA A 9 8.35 -5.45 2.39
C ALA A 9 7.67 -5.28 3.76
N ALA A 10 8.11 -4.30 4.56
CA ALA A 10 7.47 -3.96 5.83
C ALA A 10 6.02 -3.53 5.62
N ARG A 11 5.69 -2.80 4.54
CA ARG A 11 4.31 -2.39 4.21
C ARG A 11 3.39 -3.57 3.91
N ILE A 12 3.89 -4.55 3.16
CA ILE A 12 3.17 -5.80 2.89
C ILE A 12 2.87 -6.53 4.19
N PHE A 13 3.77 -6.50 5.18
CA PHE A 13 3.55 -7.07 6.50
C PHE A 13 2.65 -6.23 7.40
N LEU A 14 2.70 -4.90 7.31
CA LEU A 14 1.87 -3.97 8.08
C LEU A 14 0.39 -4.01 7.64
N SER A 15 0.13 -4.31 6.36
CA SER A 15 -1.22 -4.40 5.80
C SER A 15 -2.13 -5.42 6.53
N PRO A 16 -1.74 -6.70 6.71
CA PRO A 16 -2.54 -7.64 7.50
C PRO A 16 -2.59 -7.29 8.99
N ILE A 17 -1.54 -6.67 9.55
CA ILE A 17 -1.53 -6.20 10.95
C ILE A 17 -2.57 -5.09 11.15
N PHE A 18 -2.71 -4.18 10.18
CA PHE A 18 -3.76 -3.17 10.18
C PHE A 18 -5.15 -3.82 10.21
N VAL A 19 -5.41 -4.83 9.37
CA VAL A 19 -6.71 -5.52 9.35
C VAL A 19 -7.01 -6.15 10.71
N LEU A 20 -6.02 -6.84 11.30
CA LEU A 20 -6.18 -7.45 12.63
C LEU A 20 -6.49 -6.41 13.72
N ALA A 21 -5.80 -5.26 13.69
CA ALA A 21 -6.07 -4.16 14.62
C ALA A 21 -7.43 -3.48 14.36
N PHE A 22 -7.84 -3.38 13.09
CA PHE A 22 -9.09 -2.74 12.69
C PHE A 22 -10.32 -3.59 13.01
N MET A 23 -10.20 -4.92 12.94
CA MET A 23 -11.29 -5.84 13.31
C MET A 23 -11.47 -6.00 14.83
N GLN A 24 -10.53 -5.51 15.65
CA GLN A 24 -10.65 -5.51 17.10
C GLN A 24 -11.58 -4.39 17.58
N GLU A 25 -12.49 -4.72 18.51
CA GLU A 25 -13.36 -3.74 19.13
C GLU A 25 -12.65 -3.03 20.30
N GLY A 26 -12.71 -1.70 20.33
CA GLY A 26 -12.17 -0.90 21.44
C GLY A 26 -11.54 0.42 21.00
N PHE A 27 -11.58 1.43 21.87
CA PHE A 27 -11.00 2.75 21.59
C PHE A 27 -9.50 2.67 21.24
N TRP A 28 -8.74 1.93 22.05
CA TRP A 28 -7.30 1.74 21.85
C TRP A 28 -6.97 0.95 20.57
N ALA A 29 -7.80 -0.03 20.20
CA ALA A 29 -7.64 -0.77 18.95
C ALA A 29 -7.85 0.14 17.72
N ARG A 30 -8.85 1.02 17.76
CA ARG A 30 -9.08 2.01 16.70
C ARG A 30 -7.95 3.03 16.60
N VAL A 31 -7.42 3.50 17.72
CA VAL A 31 -6.25 4.40 17.76
C VAL A 31 -5.01 3.70 17.19
N ALA A 32 -4.79 2.43 17.54
CA ALA A 32 -3.69 1.63 17.00
C ALA A 32 -3.83 1.40 15.48
N ALA A 33 -5.03 1.05 15.00
CA ALA A 33 -5.30 0.88 13.57
C ALA A 33 -5.05 2.18 12.80
N LEU A 34 -5.51 3.32 13.33
CA LEU A 34 -5.24 4.64 12.74
C LEU A 34 -3.72 4.93 12.68
N ALA A 35 -3.00 4.71 13.78
CA ALA A 35 -1.57 4.93 13.85
C ALA A 35 -0.81 4.04 12.85
N ILE A 36 -1.19 2.77 12.71
CA ILE A 36 -0.58 1.83 11.76
C ILE A 36 -0.80 2.31 10.32
N VAL A 37 -2.02 2.72 9.96
CA VAL A 37 -2.31 3.21 8.61
C VAL A 37 -1.54 4.49 8.30
N VAL A 38 -1.49 5.44 9.24
CA VAL A 38 -0.74 6.70 9.05
C VAL A 38 0.75 6.42 8.89
N MET A 39 1.33 5.56 9.72
CA MET A 39 2.74 5.17 9.61
C MET A 39 3.02 4.45 8.28
N SER A 40 2.11 3.60 7.83
CA SER A 40 2.23 2.87 6.57
C SER A 40 2.29 3.80 5.35
N GLU A 41 1.41 4.83 5.32
CA GLU A 41 1.38 5.85 4.27
C GLU A 41 2.59 6.80 4.34
N LEU A 42 3.02 7.20 5.54
CA LEU A 42 4.23 8.02 5.70
C LEU A 42 5.48 7.30 5.19
N THR A 43 5.53 5.98 5.36
CA THR A 43 6.64 5.13 4.92
C THR A 43 6.74 5.10 3.38
N ASP A 44 5.62 5.24 2.64
CA ASP A 44 5.56 5.33 1.15
C ASP A 44 6.07 6.65 0.58
N GLY A 45 5.87 7.75 1.31
CA GLY A 45 6.51 9.01 0.92
C GLY A 45 8.03 8.96 1.11
N PHE A 46 8.48 8.25 2.15
CA PHE A 46 9.86 8.25 2.59
C PHE A 46 10.75 7.28 1.79
N ASP A 47 10.28 6.08 1.45
CA ASP A 47 11.04 5.12 0.63
C ASP A 47 11.30 5.65 -0.78
N GLY A 48 10.30 6.27 -1.41
CA GLY A 48 10.41 6.89 -2.73
C GLY A 48 11.32 8.11 -2.75
N HIS A 49 11.49 8.80 -1.61
CA HIS A 49 12.46 9.89 -1.46
C HIS A 49 13.88 9.35 -1.21
N ILE A 50 14.04 8.36 -0.33
CA ILE A 50 15.34 7.75 -0.02
C ILE A 50 15.92 7.06 -1.25
N ALA A 51 15.12 6.26 -1.97
CA ALA A 51 15.54 5.57 -3.18
C ALA A 51 16.03 6.52 -4.27
N ARG A 52 15.34 7.67 -4.45
CA ARG A 52 15.75 8.72 -5.39
C ARG A 52 17.00 9.48 -4.93
N SER A 53 17.14 9.75 -3.63
CA SER A 53 18.29 10.49 -3.09
C SER A 53 19.59 9.70 -3.08
N ARG A 54 19.52 8.36 -2.97
CA ARG A 54 20.69 7.47 -2.88
C ARG A 54 21.07 6.78 -4.20
N GLY A 55 20.27 6.96 -5.26
CA GLY A 55 20.50 6.28 -6.54
C GLY A 55 20.37 4.75 -6.48
N GLU A 56 19.79 4.21 -5.40
CA GLU A 56 19.61 2.77 -5.16
C GLU A 56 18.33 2.24 -5.84
N VAL A 57 18.11 2.64 -7.08
CA VAL A 57 16.95 2.18 -7.86
C VAL A 57 17.28 0.81 -8.46
N THR A 58 16.70 -0.24 -7.90
CA THR A 58 16.85 -1.61 -8.43
C THR A 58 15.63 -2.00 -9.26
N ASP A 59 15.81 -2.78 -10.33
CA ASP A 59 14.68 -3.24 -11.16
C ASP A 59 13.71 -4.13 -10.37
N PHE A 60 14.19 -4.82 -9.34
CA PHE A 60 13.36 -5.58 -8.40
C PHE A 60 12.51 -4.66 -7.50
N GLY A 61 13.08 -3.55 -7.01
CA GLY A 61 12.33 -2.54 -6.24
C GLY A 61 11.24 -1.87 -7.07
N LYS A 62 11.53 -1.55 -8.34
CA LYS A 62 10.53 -1.01 -9.28
C LYS A 62 9.33 -1.93 -9.51
N LEU A 63 9.54 -3.25 -9.41
CA LEU A 63 8.46 -4.24 -9.50
C LEU A 63 7.70 -4.38 -8.17
N LEU A 64 8.42 -4.35 -7.05
CA LEU A 64 7.84 -4.48 -5.71
C LEU A 64 6.98 -3.28 -5.30
N ASP A 65 7.36 -2.07 -5.65
CA ASP A 65 6.63 -0.85 -5.27
C ASP A 65 5.16 -0.86 -5.76
N PRO A 66 4.86 -1.05 -7.06
CA PRO A 66 3.47 -1.13 -7.53
C PRO A 66 2.67 -2.29 -6.92
N LEU A 67 3.35 -3.40 -6.62
CA LEU A 67 2.71 -4.58 -6.01
C LEU A 67 2.34 -4.30 -4.55
N ALA A 68 3.28 -3.78 -3.76
CA ALA A 68 3.05 -3.46 -2.36
C ALA A 68 1.99 -2.35 -2.21
N ASP A 69 2.03 -1.36 -3.08
CA ASP A 69 1.07 -0.26 -3.12
C ASP A 69 -0.35 -0.76 -3.42
N SER A 70 -0.50 -1.62 -4.43
CA SER A 70 -1.79 -2.24 -4.76
C SER A 70 -2.31 -3.15 -3.64
N ILE A 71 -1.44 -3.98 -3.05
CA ILE A 71 -1.82 -4.89 -1.95
C ILE A 71 -2.27 -4.10 -0.71
N SER A 72 -1.52 -3.07 -0.33
CA SER A 72 -1.83 -2.21 0.82
C SER A 72 -3.20 -1.54 0.63
N ARG A 73 -3.42 -0.88 -0.51
CA ARG A 73 -4.70 -0.21 -0.81
C ARG A 73 -5.89 -1.16 -0.85
N ILE A 74 -5.74 -2.31 -1.52
CA ILE A 74 -6.82 -3.32 -1.60
C ILE A 74 -7.18 -3.80 -0.20
N THR A 75 -6.16 -4.05 0.63
CA THR A 75 -6.36 -4.52 2.01
C THR A 75 -7.15 -3.52 2.84
N VAL A 76 -6.83 -2.22 2.75
CA VAL A 76 -7.58 -1.16 3.45
C VAL A 76 -9.02 -1.05 2.95
N PHE A 77 -9.25 -1.10 1.64
CA PHE A 77 -10.61 -1.04 1.10
C PHE A 77 -11.46 -2.25 1.48
N ILE A 78 -10.88 -3.46 1.53
CA ILE A 78 -11.58 -4.66 2.00
C ILE A 78 -11.92 -4.54 3.49
N ALA A 79 -11.02 -3.99 4.31
CA ALA A 79 -11.30 -3.73 5.71
C ALA A 79 -12.45 -2.72 5.89
N PHE A 80 -12.50 -1.65 5.09
CA PHE A 80 -13.61 -0.70 5.16
C PHE A 80 -14.93 -1.29 4.66
N MET A 81 -14.88 -2.18 3.67
CA MET A 81 -16.05 -2.93 3.21
C MET A 81 -16.59 -3.86 4.30
N SER A 82 -15.73 -4.51 5.10
CA SER A 82 -16.18 -5.47 6.14
C SER A 82 -16.95 -4.80 7.28
N VAL A 83 -16.72 -3.51 7.52
CA VAL A 83 -17.44 -2.70 8.53
C VAL A 83 -18.61 -1.92 7.91
N GLY A 84 -18.86 -2.10 6.61
CA GLY A 84 -19.98 -1.47 5.91
C GLY A 84 -19.79 0.02 5.61
N LEU A 85 -18.56 0.54 5.72
CA LEU A 85 -18.25 1.95 5.40
C LEU A 85 -18.30 2.22 3.89
N ILE A 86 -17.93 1.21 3.08
CA ILE A 86 -17.86 1.33 1.63
C ILE A 86 -18.60 0.14 1.00
N PRO A 87 -19.54 0.37 0.07
CA PRO A 87 -20.20 -0.72 -0.65
C PRO A 87 -19.24 -1.42 -1.61
N TRP A 88 -19.42 -2.73 -1.78
CA TRP A 88 -18.53 -3.60 -2.58
C TRP A 88 -18.29 -3.12 -4.01
N TRP A 89 -19.29 -2.48 -4.65
CA TRP A 89 -19.17 -1.98 -6.02
C TRP A 89 -18.19 -0.81 -6.13
N MET A 90 -18.07 0.02 -5.09
CA MET A 90 -17.07 1.11 -5.07
C MET A 90 -15.66 0.55 -4.98
N VAL A 91 -15.44 -0.48 -4.15
CA VAL A 91 -14.15 -1.18 -4.06
C VAL A 91 -13.75 -1.73 -5.44
N LEU A 92 -14.70 -2.33 -6.16
CA LEU A 92 -14.46 -2.88 -7.48
C LEU A 92 -14.05 -1.81 -8.52
N ILE A 93 -14.69 -0.63 -8.49
CA ILE A 93 -14.30 0.51 -9.34
C ILE A 93 -12.89 1.00 -8.99
N PHE A 94 -12.57 1.13 -7.70
CA PHE A 94 -11.23 1.56 -7.27
C PHE A 94 -10.15 0.59 -7.74
N VAL A 95 -10.35 -0.72 -7.52
CA VAL A 95 -9.39 -1.75 -7.93
C VAL A 95 -9.19 -1.75 -9.45
N TYR A 96 -10.28 -1.64 -10.21
CA TYR A 96 -10.20 -1.58 -11.68
C TYR A 96 -9.41 -0.36 -12.15
N ARG A 97 -9.74 0.83 -11.65
CA ARG A 97 -9.05 2.08 -11.98
C ARG A 97 -7.58 2.01 -11.61
N ASP A 98 -7.26 1.51 -10.42
CA ASP A 98 -5.88 1.44 -9.93
C ASP A 98 -5.02 0.49 -10.76
N SER A 99 -5.54 -0.70 -11.05
CA SER A 99 -4.88 -1.71 -11.89
C SER A 99 -4.68 -1.20 -13.33
N ALA A 100 -5.67 -0.52 -13.91
CA ALA A 100 -5.57 0.05 -15.24
C ALA A 100 -4.51 1.15 -15.32
N VAL A 101 -4.49 2.09 -14.37
CA VAL A 101 -3.50 3.17 -14.32
C VAL A 101 -2.09 2.64 -14.08
N SER A 102 -1.92 1.67 -13.19
CA SER A 102 -0.63 1.02 -12.90
C SER A 102 -0.08 0.28 -14.12
N THR A 103 -0.93 -0.44 -14.84
CA THR A 103 -0.56 -1.14 -16.08
C THR A 103 -0.15 -0.15 -17.16
N LEU A 104 -0.96 0.89 -17.40
CA LEU A 104 -0.64 1.94 -18.38
C LEU A 104 0.68 2.65 -18.07
N ARG A 105 0.94 2.95 -16.80
CA ARG A 105 2.20 3.56 -16.34
C ARG A 105 3.39 2.66 -16.67
N THR A 106 3.30 1.37 -16.37
CA THR A 106 4.36 0.40 -16.64
C THR A 106 4.62 0.25 -18.15
N VAL A 107 3.56 0.19 -18.97
CA VAL A 107 3.68 0.10 -20.43
C VAL A 107 4.29 1.38 -21.04
N CYS A 108 3.95 2.55 -20.51
CA CYS A 108 4.57 3.81 -20.96
C CYS A 108 6.05 3.87 -20.55
N ALA A 109 6.38 3.45 -19.33
CA ALA A 109 7.74 3.42 -18.82
C ALA A 109 8.64 2.39 -19.52
N SER A 110 8.09 1.33 -20.12
CA SER A 110 8.87 0.36 -20.89
C SER A 110 9.17 0.80 -22.33
N LYS A 111 8.53 1.87 -22.82
CA LYS A 111 8.67 2.37 -24.20
C LYS A 111 9.54 3.63 -24.32
N GLY A 112 10.21 4.06 -23.25
CA GLY A 112 11.09 5.24 -23.22
C GLY A 112 12.29 5.03 -22.33
#